data_AF-A0A9P5R2Z4-F1
#
_entry.id   AF-A0A9P5R2Z4-F1
#
_cell.length_a   1.000
_cell.length_b   1.000
_cell.length_c   1.000
_cell.angle_alpha   90.00
_cell.angle_beta   90.00
_cell.angle_gamma   90.00
#
_symmetry.space_group_name_H-M   'P 1'
#
loop_
_entity.id
_entity.type
_entity.pdbx_description
1 polymer ?
#
loop_
_entity_poly.entity_id
_entity_poly.type
_entity_poly.pdbx_seq_one_letter_code
_entity_poly.pdbx_strand_id
1 'polypeptide(L)'
;MTSQQSLRQQVRDQITEYSRLTQGLFTSFDILADGKTPPELPNDMMKQIVQLDATLMGNVDKIEQHQIQQRKILQVRKEIEGVDKAIMTVIQTLRDAKQTLENSLENHDEKMAASTDARLAEISVSEIVAYANRLGNYTSAPPNFNPADPNQPFEPPYPREVSMRAGILNQQHVPAAALVSLDGGVMPGMAGQPIQPLTVGGASAGESDEGATPAGGVVLGVGAGEGGVGGVGLLNGHMGMMPPHGLMDEDDDDSGSSSEDEGLSFYGRNKERQDEYQQQQQQQQQQQQQQQEPDDEDAADIFDLDLS
;
A
#
# COMPACT_ATOMS: atom_id res chain seq x y z
N MET A 1 -41.91 28.96 37.73
CA MET A 1 -40.61 28.35 37.38
C MET A 1 -39.56 29.44 37.54
N THR A 2 -38.83 29.41 38.64
CA THR A 2 -37.77 30.41 38.92
C THR A 2 -36.65 30.16 37.92
N SER A 3 -36.37 31.15 37.04
CA SER A 3 -35.14 31.15 36.24
C SER A 3 -33.97 30.82 37.16
N GLN A 4 -33.31 29.69 36.91
CA GLN A 4 -32.11 29.30 37.63
C GLN A 4 -31.05 30.34 37.28
N GLN A 5 -30.95 31.42 38.07
CA GLN A 5 -29.97 32.46 37.86
C GLN A 5 -28.59 31.81 37.90
N SER A 6 -27.78 32.04 36.85
CA SER A 6 -26.40 31.55 36.79
C SER A 6 -25.67 31.95 38.07
N LEU A 7 -24.88 31.03 38.65
CA LEU A 7 -24.09 31.30 39.87
C LEU A 7 -23.27 32.60 39.76
N ARG A 8 -22.80 32.93 38.55
CA ARG A 8 -22.12 34.21 38.26
C ARG A 8 -23.03 35.42 38.38
N GLN A 9 -24.28 35.31 37.91
CA GLN A 9 -25.28 36.37 38.03
C GLN A 9 -25.66 36.58 39.49
N GLN A 10 -25.87 35.49 40.23
CA GLN A 10 -26.18 35.55 41.66
C GLN A 10 -25.06 36.22 42.48
N VAL A 11 -23.80 35.86 42.24
CA VAL A 11 -22.65 36.51 42.92
C VAL A 11 -22.55 37.99 42.53
N ARG A 12 -22.82 38.34 41.26
CA ARG A 12 -22.80 39.73 40.80
C ARG A 12 -23.89 40.58 41.47
N ASP A 13 -25.10 40.03 41.57
CA ASP A 13 -26.23 40.70 42.20
C ASP A 13 -25.94 40.91 43.69
N GLN A 14 -25.40 39.88 44.37
CA GLN A 14 -24.97 39.97 45.77
C GLN A 14 -23.87 41.03 46.01
N ILE A 15 -22.85 41.11 45.15
CA ILE A 15 -21.80 42.14 45.26
C ILE A 15 -22.39 43.54 45.04
N THR A 16 -23.38 43.68 44.15
CA THR A 16 -24.04 44.95 43.88
C THR A 16 -24.92 45.37 45.07
N GLU A 17 -25.63 44.42 45.69
CA GLU A 17 -26.38 44.66 46.92
C GLU A 17 -25.47 44.98 48.12
N TYR A 18 -24.34 44.28 48.26
CA TYR A 18 -23.32 44.59 49.27
C TYR A 18 -22.83 46.04 49.15
N SER A 19 -22.52 46.48 47.93
CA SER A 19 -22.11 47.87 47.65
C SER A 19 -23.21 48.86 48.01
N ARG A 20 -24.46 48.58 47.66
CA ARG A 20 -25.63 49.42 47.98
C ARG A 20 -25.85 49.53 49.48
N LEU A 21 -25.78 48.41 50.21
CA LEU A 21 -25.96 48.37 51.66
C LEU A 21 -24.84 49.12 52.37
N THR A 22 -23.60 48.99 51.92
CA THR A 22 -22.45 49.70 52.50
C THR A 22 -22.56 51.21 52.30
N GLN A 23 -22.94 51.66 51.09
CA GLN A 23 -23.22 53.07 50.80
C GLN A 23 -24.38 53.59 51.65
N GLY A 24 -25.47 52.81 51.77
CA GLY A 24 -26.60 53.13 52.61
C GLY A 24 -26.22 53.26 54.09
N LEU A 25 -25.34 52.39 54.59
CA LEU A 25 -24.86 52.40 55.97
C LEU A 25 -24.06 53.67 56.25
N PHE A 26 -23.13 54.06 55.36
CA PHE A 26 -22.41 55.32 55.50
C PHE A 26 -23.34 56.54 55.45
N THR A 27 -24.31 56.59 54.54
CA THR A 27 -25.30 57.68 54.51
C THR A 27 -26.17 57.72 55.77
N SER A 28 -26.48 56.56 56.36
CA SER A 28 -27.26 56.49 57.61
C SER A 28 -26.48 57.03 58.80
N PHE A 29 -25.16 56.82 58.84
CA PHE A 29 -24.29 57.41 59.87
C PHE A 29 -24.16 58.92 59.70
N ASP A 30 -24.05 59.42 58.46
CA ASP A 30 -24.00 60.87 58.19
C ASP A 30 -25.32 61.55 58.61
N ILE A 31 -26.48 60.95 58.30
CA ILE A 31 -27.80 61.46 58.69
C ILE A 31 -28.00 61.44 60.21
N LEU A 32 -27.49 60.39 60.87
CA LEU A 32 -27.56 60.25 62.32
C LEU A 32 -26.63 61.25 63.03
N ALA A 33 -25.46 61.56 62.45
CA ALA A 33 -24.55 62.61 62.93
C ALA A 33 -25.18 64.02 62.81
N ASP A 34 -26.01 64.25 61.80
CA ASP A 34 -26.81 65.46 61.60
C ASP A 34 -28.06 65.55 62.51
N GLY A 35 -28.28 64.58 63.40
CA GLY A 35 -29.37 64.60 64.39
C GLY A 35 -30.76 64.28 63.83
N LYS A 36 -30.87 63.74 62.62
CA LYS A 36 -32.13 63.28 62.01
C LYS A 36 -32.28 61.77 62.17
N THR A 37 -33.50 61.28 62.45
CA THR A 37 -33.76 59.84 62.56
C THR A 37 -33.72 59.18 61.18
N PRO A 38 -32.78 58.25 60.92
CA PRO A 38 -32.67 57.57 59.63
C PRO A 38 -33.87 56.64 59.37
N PRO A 39 -34.20 56.35 58.09
CA PRO A 39 -35.30 55.46 57.71
C PRO A 39 -35.03 53.97 57.98
N GLU A 40 -33.77 53.55 58.15
CA GLU A 40 -33.40 52.19 58.58
C GLU A 40 -32.35 52.26 59.70
N LEU A 41 -32.45 51.34 60.67
CA LEU A 41 -31.51 51.26 61.79
C LEU A 41 -30.15 50.77 61.26
N PRO A 42 -29.04 51.48 61.49
CA PRO A 42 -27.70 51.09 61.02
C PRO A 42 -27.30 49.66 61.44
N ASN A 43 -27.80 49.21 62.59
CA ASN A 43 -27.60 47.85 63.10
C ASN A 43 -28.25 46.76 62.24
N ASP A 44 -29.38 47.06 61.59
CA ASP A 44 -30.07 46.10 60.73
C ASP A 44 -29.35 45.96 59.38
N MET A 45 -28.87 47.08 58.83
CA MET A 45 -28.00 47.08 57.64
C MET A 45 -26.69 46.32 57.90
N MET A 46 -26.07 46.48 59.07
CA MET A 46 -24.88 45.74 59.47
C MET A 46 -25.15 44.21 59.54
N LYS A 47 -26.29 43.80 60.10
CA LYS A 47 -26.69 42.38 60.14
C LYS A 47 -26.92 41.82 58.75
N GLN A 48 -27.56 42.58 57.86
CA GLN A 48 -27.78 42.18 56.47
C GLN A 48 -26.45 42.04 55.72
N ILE A 49 -25.48 42.95 55.92
CA ILE A 49 -24.13 42.84 55.33
C ILE A 49 -23.43 41.55 55.78
N VAL A 50 -23.48 41.23 57.07
CA VAL A 50 -22.87 40.00 57.62
C VAL A 50 -23.53 38.74 57.05
N GLN A 51 -24.87 38.74 56.90
CA GLN A 51 -25.58 37.62 56.28
C GLN A 51 -25.20 37.48 54.80
N LEU A 52 -25.11 38.59 54.08
CA LEU A 52 -24.80 38.60 52.66
C LEU A 52 -23.37 38.13 52.40
N ASP A 53 -22.42 38.53 53.25
CA ASP A 53 -21.04 38.04 53.24
C ASP A 53 -20.96 36.51 53.47
N ALA A 54 -21.69 35.99 54.47
CA ALA A 54 -21.78 34.54 54.70
C ALA A 54 -22.34 33.78 53.48
N THR A 55 -23.34 34.35 52.79
CA THR A 55 -23.87 33.74 51.55
C THR A 55 -22.89 33.83 50.38
N LEU A 56 -22.09 34.90 50.31
CA LEU A 56 -21.09 35.08 49.27
C LEU A 56 -19.94 34.09 49.44
N MET A 57 -19.45 33.89 50.68
CA MET A 57 -18.48 32.84 51.00
C MET A 57 -18.99 31.46 50.57
N GLY A 58 -20.23 31.12 50.92
CA GLY A 58 -20.83 29.84 50.50
C GLY A 58 -20.99 29.69 48.97
N ASN A 59 -21.10 30.79 48.23
CA ASN A 59 -21.11 30.76 46.77
C ASN A 59 -19.70 30.66 46.17
N VAL A 60 -18.69 31.26 46.80
CA VAL A 60 -17.27 31.10 46.44
C VAL A 60 -16.85 29.63 46.60
N ASP A 61 -17.23 28.97 47.69
CA ASP A 61 -16.94 27.55 47.90
C ASP A 61 -17.52 26.67 46.78
N LYS A 62 -18.75 26.97 46.34
CA LYS A 62 -19.38 26.27 45.20
C LYS A 62 -18.63 26.52 43.90
N ILE A 63 -18.15 27.74 43.67
CA ILE A 63 -17.33 28.06 42.49
C ILE A 63 -16.05 27.24 42.50
N GLU A 64 -15.38 27.13 43.65
CA GLU A 64 -14.17 26.34 43.79
C GLU A 64 -14.45 24.86 43.47
N GLN A 65 -15.51 24.29 44.04
CA GLN A 65 -15.94 22.92 43.73
C GLN A 65 -16.21 22.72 42.24
N HIS A 66 -16.91 23.65 41.59
CA HIS A 66 -17.14 23.60 40.16
C HIS A 66 -15.85 23.69 39.35
N GLN A 67 -14.88 24.50 39.77
CA GLN A 67 -13.57 24.61 39.11
C GLN A 67 -12.76 23.31 39.23
N ILE A 68 -12.80 22.65 40.40
CA ILE A 68 -12.16 21.35 40.60
C ILE A 68 -12.80 20.30 39.69
N GLN A 69 -14.14 20.24 39.66
CA GLN A 69 -14.88 19.33 38.79
C GLN A 69 -14.60 19.60 37.30
N GLN A 70 -14.56 20.87 36.90
CA GLN A 70 -14.27 21.24 35.51
C GLN A 70 -12.87 20.81 35.09
N ARG A 71 -11.87 20.96 35.97
CA ARG A 71 -10.51 20.44 35.72
C ARG A 71 -10.53 18.94 35.52
N LYS A 72 -11.28 18.20 36.35
CA LYS A 72 -11.43 16.75 36.21
C LYS A 72 -12.13 16.37 34.90
N ILE A 73 -13.17 17.09 34.50
CA ILE A 73 -13.87 16.87 33.21
C ILE A 73 -12.90 17.07 32.05
N LEU A 74 -12.10 18.14 32.07
CA LEU A 74 -11.11 18.40 31.02
C LEU A 74 -10.02 17.32 30.97
N GLN A 75 -9.57 16.84 32.13
CA GLN A 75 -8.63 15.71 32.20
C GLN A 75 -9.22 14.46 31.55
N VAL A 76 -10.43 14.05 31.94
CA VAL A 76 -11.09 12.86 31.39
C VAL A 76 -11.33 13.00 29.89
N ARG A 77 -11.70 14.20 29.40
CA ARG A 77 -11.83 14.45 27.96
C ARG A 77 -10.51 14.24 27.22
N LYS A 78 -9.40 14.73 27.77
CA LYS A 78 -8.07 14.52 27.20
C LYS A 78 -7.68 13.04 27.18
N GLU A 79 -8.04 12.29 28.21
CA GLU A 79 -7.83 10.84 28.27
C GLU A 79 -8.64 10.11 27.19
N ILE A 80 -9.92 10.48 27.00
CA ILE A 80 -10.76 9.94 25.92
C ILE A 80 -10.15 10.23 24.55
N GLU A 81 -9.74 11.48 24.29
CA GLU A 81 -9.08 11.85 23.04
C GLU A 81 -7.78 11.07 22.80
N GLY A 82 -7.05 10.73 23.86
CA GLY A 82 -5.87 9.87 23.79
C GLY A 82 -6.20 8.43 23.40
N VAL A 83 -7.26 7.87 23.99
CA VAL A 83 -7.74 6.52 23.66
C VAL A 83 -8.29 6.46 22.23
N ASP A 84 -9.06 7.47 21.80
CA ASP A 84 -9.60 7.53 20.43
C ASP A 84 -8.48 7.55 19.38
N LYS A 85 -7.41 8.31 19.64
CA LYS A 85 -6.21 8.29 18.78
C LYS A 85 -5.57 6.91 18.73
N ALA A 86 -5.43 6.24 19.87
CA ALA A 86 -4.87 4.89 19.92
C ALA A 86 -5.74 3.88 19.13
N ILE A 87 -7.07 3.98 19.24
CA ILE A 87 -8.01 3.16 18.47
C ILE A 87 -7.83 3.40 16.97
N MET A 88 -7.73 4.65 16.54
CA MET A 88 -7.50 4.99 15.13
C MET A 88 -6.18 4.42 14.61
N THR A 89 -5.10 4.50 15.39
CA THR A 89 -3.83 3.86 15.05
C THR A 89 -3.98 2.34 14.91
N VAL A 90 -4.66 1.67 15.84
CA VAL A 90 -4.90 0.22 15.75
C VAL A 90 -5.69 -0.14 14.50
N ILE A 91 -6.77 0.59 14.20
CA ILE A 91 -7.58 0.37 12.99
C ILE A 91 -6.72 0.53 11.73
N GLN A 92 -5.87 1.56 11.68
CA GLN A 92 -4.98 1.78 10.54
C GLN A 92 -4.00 0.62 10.38
N THR A 93 -3.30 0.23 11.46
CA THR A 93 -2.36 -0.90 11.41
C THR A 93 -3.02 -2.22 11.00
N LEU A 94 -4.28 -2.43 11.39
CA LEU A 94 -5.04 -3.62 11.01
C LEU A 94 -5.41 -3.59 9.52
N ARG A 95 -5.79 -2.42 8.98
CA ARG A 95 -6.03 -2.25 7.55
C ARG A 95 -4.76 -2.47 6.74
N ASP A 96 -3.65 -1.89 7.17
CA ASP A 96 -2.36 -2.04 6.48
C ASP A 96 -1.89 -3.50 6.50
N ALA A 97 -2.04 -4.19 7.64
CA ALA A 97 -1.73 -5.61 7.77
C ALA A 97 -2.64 -6.47 6.87
N LYS A 98 -3.95 -6.16 6.82
CA LYS A 98 -4.90 -6.85 5.95
C LYS A 98 -4.50 -6.68 4.48
N GLN A 99 -4.23 -5.46 4.04
CA GLN A 99 -3.82 -5.17 2.66
C GLN A 99 -2.50 -5.87 2.30
N THR A 100 -1.54 -5.89 3.23
CA THR A 100 -0.26 -6.60 3.03
C THR A 100 -0.49 -8.11 2.86
N LEU A 101 -1.40 -8.69 3.63
CA LEU A 101 -1.74 -10.11 3.50
C LEU A 101 -2.49 -10.42 2.20
N GLU A 102 -3.42 -9.57 1.79
CA GLU A 102 -4.13 -9.71 0.50
C GLU A 102 -3.14 -9.68 -0.67
N ASN A 103 -2.25 -8.68 -0.69
CA ASN A 103 -1.18 -8.60 -1.69
C ASN A 103 -0.25 -9.82 -1.64
N SER A 104 0.10 -10.31 -0.46
CA SER A 104 0.95 -11.50 -0.32
C SER A 104 0.27 -12.77 -0.83
N LEU A 105 -1.05 -12.88 -0.68
CA LEU A 105 -1.83 -14.03 -1.15
C LEU A 105 -1.94 -13.99 -2.68
N GLU A 106 -2.25 -12.84 -3.26
CA GLU A 106 -2.27 -12.65 -4.71
C GLU A 106 -0.91 -12.99 -5.34
N ASN A 107 0.18 -12.44 -4.79
CA ASN A 107 1.55 -12.78 -5.23
C ASN A 107 1.87 -14.28 -5.08
N HIS A 108 1.33 -14.94 -4.05
CA HIS A 108 1.54 -16.37 -3.86
C HIS A 108 0.78 -17.18 -4.91
N ASP A 109 -0.47 -16.83 -5.21
CA ASP A 109 -1.28 -17.51 -6.21
C ASP A 109 -0.68 -17.34 -7.62
N GLU A 110 -0.18 -16.16 -7.96
CA GLU A 110 0.58 -15.92 -9.19
C GLU A 110 1.85 -16.79 -9.28
N LYS A 111 2.63 -16.84 -8.19
CA LYS A 111 3.85 -17.68 -8.13
C LYS A 111 3.52 -19.17 -8.18
N MET A 112 2.40 -19.59 -7.59
CA MET A 112 1.94 -20.97 -7.66
C MET A 112 1.54 -21.34 -9.09
N ALA A 113 0.79 -20.46 -9.79
CA ALA A 113 0.45 -20.65 -11.19
C ALA A 113 1.71 -20.72 -12.08
N ALA A 114 2.65 -19.78 -11.92
CA ALA A 114 3.92 -19.81 -12.63
C ALA A 114 4.75 -21.07 -12.31
N SER A 115 4.74 -21.52 -11.05
CA SER A 115 5.42 -22.77 -10.66
C SER A 115 4.75 -24.00 -11.25
N THR A 116 3.42 -24.04 -11.37
CA THR A 116 2.74 -25.16 -12.03
C THR A 116 3.05 -25.17 -13.52
N ASP A 117 3.06 -24.01 -14.18
CA ASP A 117 3.42 -23.89 -15.59
C ASP A 117 4.88 -24.30 -15.84
N ALA A 118 5.81 -23.87 -14.98
CA ALA A 118 7.20 -24.28 -15.04
C ALA A 118 7.40 -25.78 -14.81
N ARG A 119 6.58 -26.41 -13.94
CA ARG A 119 6.59 -27.86 -13.75
C ARG A 119 6.04 -28.62 -14.96
N LEU A 120 5.05 -28.07 -15.66
CA LEU A 120 4.55 -28.65 -16.91
C LEU A 120 5.57 -28.51 -18.03
N ALA A 121 6.29 -27.39 -18.08
CA ALA A 121 7.40 -27.14 -18.99
C ALA A 121 8.72 -27.72 -18.46
N GLU A 122 8.71 -28.93 -17.89
CA GLU A 122 9.90 -29.58 -17.34
C GLU A 122 11.01 -29.70 -18.40
N ILE A 123 12.02 -28.84 -18.31
CA ILE A 123 13.24 -28.91 -19.13
C ILE A 123 14.26 -29.76 -18.37
N SER A 124 14.89 -30.70 -19.06
CA SER A 124 15.90 -31.53 -18.42
C SER A 124 17.14 -30.70 -18.03
N VAL A 125 17.67 -30.93 -16.82
CA VAL A 125 18.89 -30.26 -16.35
C VAL A 125 20.06 -30.49 -17.32
N SER A 126 20.11 -31.66 -17.95
CA SER A 126 21.10 -31.98 -18.99
C SER A 126 21.03 -31.04 -20.20
N GLU A 127 19.82 -30.67 -20.66
CA GLU A 127 19.65 -29.74 -21.77
C GLU A 127 20.05 -28.32 -21.39
N ILE A 128 19.73 -27.89 -20.16
CA ILE A 128 20.14 -26.59 -19.64
C ILE A 128 21.67 -26.49 -19.59
N VAL A 129 22.35 -27.50 -19.06
CA VAL A 129 23.81 -27.54 -18.99
C VAL A 129 24.43 -27.57 -20.40
N ALA A 130 23.88 -28.39 -21.31
CA ALA A 130 24.35 -28.44 -22.69
C ALA A 130 24.17 -27.09 -23.40
N TYR A 131 23.03 -26.42 -23.21
CA TYR A 131 22.77 -25.11 -23.79
C TYR A 131 23.64 -24.01 -23.16
N ALA A 132 23.81 -24.01 -21.84
CA ALA A 132 24.68 -23.07 -21.14
C ALA A 132 26.13 -23.17 -21.62
N ASN A 133 26.64 -24.39 -21.83
CA ASN A 133 27.97 -24.60 -22.41
C ASN A 133 28.08 -24.06 -23.85
N ARG A 134 27.03 -24.19 -24.66
CA ARG A 134 27.00 -23.58 -26.01
C ARG A 134 27.03 -22.06 -25.92
N LEU A 135 26.28 -21.47 -25.00
CA LEU A 135 26.20 -20.03 -24.81
C LEU A 135 27.48 -19.43 -24.19
N GLY A 136 28.20 -20.20 -23.39
CA GLY A 136 29.49 -19.82 -22.79
C GLY A 136 30.51 -19.34 -23.82
N ASN A 137 30.56 -19.97 -25.00
CA ASN A 137 31.47 -19.61 -26.09
C ASN A 137 31.19 -18.21 -26.69
N TYR A 138 29.99 -17.65 -26.48
CA TYR A 138 29.54 -16.39 -27.07
C TYR A 138 29.40 -15.25 -26.05
N THR A 139 29.33 -15.57 -24.76
CA THR A 139 28.94 -14.61 -23.70
C THR A 139 30.11 -14.01 -22.95
N SER A 140 31.23 -14.72 -22.83
CA SER A 140 32.41 -14.18 -22.14
C SER A 140 33.71 -14.71 -22.74
N ALA A 141 34.67 -13.80 -22.93
CA ALA A 141 36.00 -14.16 -23.36
C ALA A 141 36.72 -14.90 -22.22
N PRO A 142 37.32 -16.10 -22.46
CA PRO A 142 38.03 -16.82 -21.43
C PRO A 142 39.18 -16.00 -20.79
N PRO A 143 39.59 -16.26 -19.54
CA PRO A 143 40.58 -15.46 -18.79
C PRO A 143 41.98 -15.29 -19.41
N ASN A 144 42.27 -15.88 -20.57
CA ASN A 144 43.51 -15.71 -21.35
C ASN A 144 43.21 -15.50 -22.84
N PHE A 145 42.10 -14.84 -23.17
CA PHE A 145 41.68 -14.65 -24.55
C PHE A 145 42.68 -13.77 -25.33
N ASN A 146 43.25 -14.31 -26.40
CA ASN A 146 44.13 -13.60 -27.32
C ASN A 146 43.44 -13.52 -28.68
N PRO A 147 43.02 -12.32 -29.13
CA PRO A 147 42.33 -12.15 -30.41
C PRO A 147 43.22 -12.46 -31.64
N ALA A 148 44.53 -12.59 -31.46
CA ALA A 148 45.48 -12.95 -32.52
C ALA A 148 45.57 -14.46 -32.77
N ASP A 149 45.11 -15.30 -31.83
CA ASP A 149 45.18 -16.75 -31.95
C ASP A 149 43.84 -17.30 -32.49
N PRO A 150 43.78 -17.77 -33.75
CA PRO A 150 42.54 -18.26 -34.38
C PRO A 150 42.03 -19.58 -33.81
N ASN A 151 42.79 -20.25 -32.93
CA ASN A 151 42.45 -21.54 -32.32
C ASN A 151 41.70 -21.41 -30.98
N GLN A 152 41.35 -20.20 -30.55
CA GLN A 152 40.63 -20.02 -29.28
C GLN A 152 39.11 -20.14 -29.46
N PRO A 153 38.41 -20.81 -28.54
CA PRO A 153 36.99 -21.18 -28.68
C PRO A 153 35.99 -20.04 -28.48
N PHE A 154 36.45 -18.78 -28.38
CA PHE A 154 35.57 -17.63 -28.17
C PHE A 154 35.10 -17.06 -29.51
N GLU A 155 33.79 -17.11 -29.73
CA GLU A 155 33.14 -16.52 -30.89
C GLU A 155 32.47 -15.19 -30.48
N PRO A 156 32.51 -14.16 -31.34
CA PRO A 156 31.82 -12.91 -31.05
C PRO A 156 30.31 -13.12 -30.81
N PRO A 157 29.68 -12.32 -29.92
CA PRO A 157 28.28 -12.50 -29.53
C PRO A 157 27.27 -12.29 -30.68
N TYR A 158 27.69 -11.62 -31.75
CA TYR A 158 26.91 -11.44 -32.97
C TYR A 158 27.64 -12.06 -34.18
N PRO A 159 26.90 -12.62 -35.15
CA PRO A 159 27.50 -13.17 -36.35
C PRO A 159 28.23 -12.06 -37.11
N ARG A 160 29.49 -12.30 -37.46
CA ARG A 160 30.29 -11.38 -38.27
C ARG A 160 29.90 -11.48 -39.75
N GLU A 161 30.21 -10.43 -40.51
CA GLU A 161 29.98 -10.38 -41.96
C GLU A 161 30.54 -11.61 -42.70
N VAL A 162 31.72 -12.08 -42.31
CA VAL A 162 32.34 -13.26 -42.92
C VAL A 162 31.51 -14.53 -42.67
N SER A 163 31.02 -14.74 -41.44
CA SER A 163 30.13 -15.87 -41.11
C SER A 163 28.75 -15.74 -41.78
N MET A 164 28.23 -14.51 -41.91
CA MET A 164 26.97 -14.26 -42.62
C MET A 164 27.10 -14.56 -44.11
N ARG A 165 28.21 -14.14 -44.74
CA ARG A 165 28.50 -14.44 -46.14
C ARG A 165 28.78 -15.92 -46.40
N ALA A 166 29.41 -16.60 -45.46
CA ALA A 166 29.62 -18.05 -45.52
C ALA A 166 28.35 -18.86 -45.20
N GLY A 167 27.31 -18.22 -44.65
CA GLY A 167 26.07 -18.88 -44.27
C GLY A 167 25.29 -19.46 -45.45
N ILE A 168 24.52 -20.51 -45.18
CA ILE A 168 23.71 -21.24 -46.16
C ILE A 168 22.76 -20.30 -46.92
N LEU A 169 22.20 -19.30 -46.23
CA LEU A 169 21.31 -18.31 -46.84
C LEU A 169 22.00 -17.52 -47.95
N ASN A 170 23.25 -17.09 -47.75
CA ASN A 170 24.00 -16.37 -48.77
C ASN A 170 24.44 -17.30 -49.91
N GLN A 171 24.82 -18.55 -49.61
CA GLN A 171 25.16 -19.55 -50.63
C GLN A 171 24.00 -19.86 -51.59
N GLN A 172 22.75 -19.76 -51.10
CA GLN A 172 21.54 -19.92 -51.93
C GLN A 172 21.25 -18.69 -52.81
N HIS A 173 21.68 -17.50 -52.39
CA HIS A 173 21.49 -16.24 -53.12
C HIS A 173 22.58 -15.96 -54.16
N VAL A 174 23.74 -16.62 -54.07
CA VAL A 174 24.79 -16.51 -55.09
C VAL A 174 24.49 -17.50 -56.23
N PRO A 175 24.33 -17.06 -57.49
CA PRO A 175 24.11 -17.98 -58.59
C PRO A 175 25.32 -18.91 -58.75
N ALA A 176 25.08 -20.21 -58.89
CA ALA A 176 26.10 -21.27 -58.99
C ALA A 176 27.20 -21.04 -60.06
N ALA A 177 26.98 -20.10 -60.99
CA ALA A 177 27.92 -19.70 -62.02
C ALA A 177 29.12 -18.86 -61.54
N ALA A 178 29.08 -18.27 -60.34
CA ALA A 178 30.15 -17.42 -59.82
C ALA A 178 31.27 -18.19 -59.08
N LEU A 179 31.10 -19.49 -58.81
CA LEU A 179 32.08 -20.32 -58.07
C LEU A 179 33.12 -21.02 -58.97
N VAL A 180 33.04 -20.85 -60.30
CA VAL A 180 33.94 -21.52 -61.28
C VAL A 180 34.95 -20.57 -61.93
N SER A 181 35.00 -19.28 -61.54
CA SER A 181 35.85 -18.29 -62.21
C SER A 181 36.98 -17.78 -61.33
N LEU A 182 37.91 -18.67 -60.98
CA LEU A 182 39.19 -18.33 -60.34
C LEU A 182 40.26 -19.39 -60.65
N ASP A 183 40.40 -19.73 -61.93
CA ASP A 183 41.70 -20.15 -62.47
C ASP A 183 41.80 -19.72 -63.94
N GLY A 184 42.64 -18.72 -64.19
CA GLY A 184 42.90 -18.19 -65.52
C GLY A 184 44.14 -18.85 -66.10
N GLY A 185 44.04 -19.38 -67.33
CA GLY A 185 45.24 -19.68 -68.10
C GLY A 185 45.11 -20.69 -69.25
N VAL A 186 44.87 -20.16 -70.46
CA VAL A 186 45.40 -20.64 -71.76
C VAL A 186 44.77 -21.91 -72.40
N MET A 187 44.18 -21.68 -73.58
CA MET A 187 43.64 -22.62 -74.59
C MET A 187 44.76 -23.42 -75.33
N PRO A 188 44.50 -24.21 -76.40
CA PRO A 188 43.57 -25.34 -76.60
C PRO A 188 44.28 -26.57 -77.26
N GLY A 189 43.78 -27.79 -77.06
CA GLY A 189 44.13 -28.90 -77.97
C GLY A 189 43.91 -30.33 -77.44
N MET A 190 43.25 -31.14 -78.29
CA MET A 190 43.24 -32.61 -78.34
C MET A 190 42.20 -33.38 -77.51
N ALA A 191 41.11 -33.72 -78.21
CA ALA A 191 40.53 -35.06 -78.39
C ALA A 191 40.26 -35.97 -77.17
N GLY A 192 38.97 -36.08 -76.82
CA GLY A 192 38.21 -37.34 -76.85
C GLY A 192 38.51 -38.44 -75.83
N GLN A 193 37.54 -38.73 -74.96
CA GLN A 193 36.80 -40.03 -74.90
C GLN A 193 35.74 -39.97 -73.77
N PRO A 194 34.52 -40.53 -73.96
CA PRO A 194 33.47 -40.55 -72.94
C PRO A 194 33.48 -41.86 -72.15
N ILE A 195 33.25 -41.80 -70.83
CA ILE A 195 32.90 -42.97 -70.02
C ILE A 195 31.66 -42.65 -69.19
N GLN A 196 30.67 -43.54 -69.32
CA GLN A 196 29.33 -43.50 -68.74
C GLN A 196 29.27 -44.16 -67.34
N PRO A 197 28.14 -44.03 -66.60
CA PRO A 197 28.09 -44.00 -65.14
C PRO A 197 27.81 -45.35 -64.49
N LEU A 198 28.14 -45.50 -63.19
CA LEU A 198 27.75 -46.65 -62.38
C LEU A 198 27.06 -46.26 -61.08
N THR A 199 26.16 -47.16 -60.70
CA THR A 199 25.03 -47.00 -59.80
C THR A 199 25.34 -47.39 -58.35
N VAL A 200 24.44 -46.94 -57.47
CA VAL A 200 24.26 -47.26 -56.05
C VAL A 200 24.47 -48.74 -55.70
N GLY A 201 25.17 -48.98 -54.59
CA GLY A 201 25.23 -50.26 -53.90
C GLY A 201 25.25 -50.04 -52.39
N GLY A 202 24.18 -50.44 -51.71
CA GLY A 202 24.18 -50.69 -50.27
C GLY A 202 24.76 -52.07 -49.94
N ALA A 203 25.34 -52.18 -48.75
CA ALA A 203 25.76 -53.42 -48.10
C ALA A 203 26.06 -53.06 -46.64
N SER A 204 25.97 -53.92 -45.62
CA SER A 204 25.31 -55.19 -45.33
C SER A 204 25.75 -55.56 -43.91
N ALA A 205 25.02 -56.47 -43.26
CA ALA A 205 25.20 -56.96 -41.90
C ALA A 205 26.44 -57.87 -41.65
N GLY A 206 26.69 -58.17 -40.36
CA GLY A 206 27.41 -59.36 -39.84
C GLY A 206 28.81 -59.05 -39.29
N GLU A 207 29.13 -59.11 -37.98
CA GLU A 207 29.11 -60.20 -36.96
C GLU A 207 30.49 -60.88 -36.77
N SER A 208 30.75 -61.30 -35.52
CA SER A 208 31.93 -61.96 -34.89
C SER A 208 33.00 -61.06 -34.25
N ASP A 209 33.69 -61.42 -33.17
CA ASP A 209 33.50 -62.19 -31.92
C ASP A 209 34.87 -62.05 -31.18
N GLU A 210 34.88 -62.40 -29.89
CA GLU A 210 36.02 -62.68 -29.01
C GLU A 210 36.63 -61.54 -28.18
N GLY A 211 36.56 -61.75 -26.86
CA GLY A 211 36.91 -60.79 -25.82
C GLY A 211 38.19 -61.07 -25.05
N ALA A 212 38.43 -60.23 -24.05
CA ALA A 212 39.29 -60.51 -22.91
C ALA A 212 39.05 -59.44 -21.81
N THR A 213 38.61 -59.88 -20.64
CA THR A 213 38.92 -59.21 -19.37
C THR A 213 40.36 -59.59 -18.98
N PRO A 214 41.09 -58.77 -18.19
CA PRO A 214 40.92 -58.89 -16.73
C PRO A 214 41.11 -57.58 -15.92
N ALA A 215 40.44 -57.57 -14.77
CA ALA A 215 40.95 -57.20 -13.44
C ALA A 215 41.78 -55.93 -13.19
N GLY A 216 41.28 -55.13 -12.23
CA GLY A 216 42.09 -54.66 -11.10
C GLY A 216 42.35 -53.15 -11.04
N GLY A 217 41.97 -52.52 -9.92
CA GLY A 217 42.54 -51.22 -9.55
C GLY A 217 41.63 -50.30 -8.74
N VAL A 218 41.31 -50.68 -7.51
CA VAL A 218 40.81 -49.76 -6.47
C VAL A 218 41.95 -48.84 -6.04
N VAL A 219 41.77 -47.52 -6.05
CA VAL A 219 42.55 -46.61 -5.20
C VAL A 219 41.64 -45.55 -4.60
N LEU A 220 41.38 -45.70 -3.29
CA LEU A 220 40.98 -44.63 -2.39
C LEU A 220 42.10 -43.59 -2.28
N GLY A 221 41.74 -42.31 -2.31
CA GLY A 221 42.61 -41.19 -1.90
C GLY A 221 41.89 -40.31 -0.88
N VAL A 222 42.00 -40.69 0.39
CA VAL A 222 41.69 -39.89 1.58
C VAL A 222 42.94 -39.11 1.98
N GLY A 223 42.79 -37.81 2.24
CA GLY A 223 43.71 -36.96 3.03
C GLY A 223 42.94 -35.66 3.34
N ALA A 224 42.59 -35.25 4.57
CA ALA A 224 43.22 -35.27 5.90
C ALA A 224 44.39 -34.28 6.06
N GLY A 225 44.18 -33.28 6.93
CA GLY A 225 45.16 -32.33 7.50
C GLY A 225 45.06 -30.92 6.92
N GLU A 226 45.11 -29.80 7.63
CA GLU A 226 45.35 -29.39 9.03
C GLU A 226 44.74 -27.95 9.13
N GLY A 227 44.14 -27.48 10.24
CA GLY A 227 44.86 -27.10 11.46
C GLY A 227 45.49 -25.72 11.33
N GLY A 228 44.80 -24.64 11.74
CA GLY A 228 45.35 -23.28 11.71
C GLY A 228 44.61 -22.32 12.65
N VAL A 229 45.17 -22.16 13.84
CA VAL A 229 44.66 -21.37 14.97
C VAL A 229 45.39 -20.03 15.03
N GLY A 230 44.69 -18.95 15.37
CA GLY A 230 45.24 -17.81 16.10
C GLY A 230 45.62 -16.56 15.29
N GLY A 231 45.24 -15.39 15.79
CA GLY A 231 45.77 -14.10 15.30
C GLY A 231 44.95 -12.87 15.69
N VAL A 232 44.99 -12.51 16.96
CA VAL A 232 44.50 -11.24 17.52
C VAL A 232 45.45 -10.08 17.16
N GLY A 233 44.91 -8.89 16.83
CA GLY A 233 45.65 -7.62 16.81
C GLY A 233 45.00 -6.57 15.89
N LEU A 234 44.21 -5.61 16.40
CA LEU A 234 44.61 -4.30 16.95
C LEU A 234 45.18 -3.30 15.92
N LEU A 235 44.33 -2.44 15.34
CA LEU A 235 44.60 -1.06 14.87
C LEU A 235 43.20 -0.38 14.78
N ASN A 236 42.73 0.49 15.69
CA ASN A 236 43.16 1.80 16.15
C ASN A 236 43.22 2.91 15.07
N GLY A 237 42.31 3.88 15.21
CA GLY A 237 42.17 5.12 14.44
C GLY A 237 40.70 5.55 14.49
N HIS A 238 40.19 6.41 15.38
CA HIS A 238 40.59 7.76 15.82
C HIS A 238 40.59 8.82 14.69
N MET A 239 39.40 9.26 14.32
CA MET A 239 39.05 10.66 14.03
C MET A 239 37.61 10.85 14.56
N GLY A 240 37.23 11.88 15.30
CA GLY A 240 37.74 13.24 15.32
C GLY A 240 36.65 14.17 14.81
N MET A 241 35.73 14.55 15.71
CA MET A 241 34.91 15.77 15.78
C MET A 241 34.70 16.63 14.51
N MET A 242 33.44 16.85 14.12
CA MET A 242 32.69 18.11 14.35
C MET A 242 31.35 18.11 13.58
N PRO A 243 30.25 18.61 14.17
CA PRO A 243 29.11 19.14 13.43
C PRO A 243 29.29 20.64 13.20
N PRO A 244 28.87 21.19 12.04
CA PRO A 244 28.02 22.38 12.15
C PRO A 244 27.05 22.62 10.97
N HIS A 245 25.98 23.37 11.26
CA HIS A 245 25.12 24.13 10.32
C HIS A 245 24.30 23.34 9.31
N GLY A 246 23.08 23.71 8.95
CA GLY A 246 22.25 24.87 9.25
C GLY A 246 20.89 24.67 8.57
N LEU A 247 19.93 25.53 8.90
CA LEU A 247 18.65 25.65 8.20
C LEU A 247 18.84 25.67 6.68
N MET A 248 18.08 24.84 5.97
CA MET A 248 17.63 25.14 4.62
C MET A 248 16.13 24.83 4.56
N ASP A 249 15.37 25.92 4.61
CA ASP A 249 14.06 26.02 3.97
C ASP A 249 14.32 25.89 2.45
N GLU A 250 13.81 24.83 1.84
CA GLU A 250 13.67 24.74 0.38
C GLU A 250 12.23 24.32 0.09
N ASP A 251 11.46 25.34 -0.28
CA ASP A 251 10.27 25.22 -1.08
C ASP A 251 10.64 24.59 -2.42
N ASP A 252 10.23 23.33 -2.64
CA ASP A 252 10.16 22.75 -3.98
C ASP A 252 8.69 22.46 -4.32
N ASP A 253 8.11 23.43 -5.01
CA ASP A 253 7.09 23.20 -6.01
C ASP A 253 7.68 22.27 -7.09
N ASP A 254 7.25 21.01 -7.15
CA ASP A 254 7.21 20.34 -8.45
C ASP A 254 5.95 19.48 -8.64
N SER A 255 5.63 19.50 -9.91
CA SER A 255 4.38 19.34 -10.59
C SER A 255 4.10 17.89 -10.96
N GLY A 256 2.81 17.55 -10.89
CA GLY A 256 2.14 16.62 -11.79
C GLY A 256 2.77 15.24 -12.02
N SER A 257 2.21 14.24 -11.36
CA SER A 257 2.00 12.96 -12.04
C SER A 257 0.60 12.42 -11.77
N SER A 258 -0.03 12.11 -12.89
CA SER A 258 -1.36 11.53 -13.05
C SER A 258 -1.46 10.16 -12.41
N SER A 259 -2.48 9.97 -11.58
CA SER A 259 -3.14 8.67 -11.43
C SER A 259 -4.64 8.92 -11.16
N GLU A 260 -5.40 9.00 -12.24
CA GLU A 260 -6.84 8.82 -12.24
C GLU A 260 -7.15 7.35 -11.90
N ASP A 261 -7.22 7.01 -10.63
CA ASP A 261 -7.98 5.83 -10.19
C ASP A 261 -8.26 5.97 -8.70
N GLU A 262 -9.49 6.41 -8.35
CA GLU A 262 -10.16 6.33 -7.03
C GLU A 262 -11.42 7.23 -7.07
N GLY A 263 -12.36 6.91 -7.96
CA GLY A 263 -13.60 7.68 -8.17
C GLY A 263 -14.90 6.92 -7.92
N LEU A 264 -14.85 5.69 -7.38
CA LEU A 264 -15.95 4.73 -7.48
C LEU A 264 -16.64 4.30 -6.18
N SER A 265 -16.50 5.03 -5.05
CA SER A 265 -17.21 4.67 -3.81
C SER A 265 -18.21 5.69 -3.28
N PHE A 266 -18.26 6.92 -3.81
CA PHE A 266 -19.21 7.95 -3.37
C PHE A 266 -20.54 7.93 -4.14
N TYR A 267 -20.53 7.58 -5.43
CA TYR A 267 -21.74 7.57 -6.27
C TYR A 267 -22.66 6.36 -6.03
N GLY A 268 -22.15 5.22 -5.54
CA GLY A 268 -22.97 4.04 -5.23
C GLY A 268 -23.93 4.27 -4.05
N ARG A 269 -23.43 4.91 -2.98
CA ARG A 269 -24.19 5.14 -1.74
C ARG A 269 -25.27 6.22 -1.87
N ASN A 270 -25.12 7.12 -2.84
CA ASN A 270 -26.17 8.10 -3.15
C ASN A 270 -27.24 7.53 -4.07
N LYS A 271 -26.89 6.56 -4.94
CA LYS A 271 -27.86 5.87 -5.79
C LYS A 271 -28.81 4.98 -4.96
N GLU A 272 -28.27 4.21 -4.02
CA GLU A 272 -29.08 3.38 -3.11
C GLU A 272 -30.08 4.20 -2.29
N ARG A 273 -29.66 5.36 -1.75
CA ARG A 273 -30.59 6.27 -1.05
C ARG A 273 -31.66 6.87 -1.98
N GLN A 274 -31.32 7.11 -3.24
CA GLN A 274 -32.27 7.67 -4.20
C GLN A 274 -33.31 6.63 -4.63
N ASP A 275 -32.89 5.36 -4.75
CA ASP A 275 -33.77 4.22 -5.03
C ASP A 275 -34.68 3.90 -3.83
N GLU A 276 -34.17 3.99 -2.59
CA GLU A 276 -34.97 3.87 -1.37
C GLU A 276 -36.06 4.95 -1.28
N TYR A 277 -35.74 6.20 -1.62
CA TYR A 277 -36.71 7.29 -1.65
C TYR A 277 -37.80 7.09 -2.71
N GLN A 278 -37.44 6.57 -3.90
CA GLN A 278 -38.42 6.24 -4.93
C GLN A 278 -39.31 5.06 -4.53
N GLN A 279 -38.74 4.02 -3.92
CA GLN A 279 -39.48 2.86 -3.46
C GLN A 279 -40.46 3.23 -2.32
N GLN A 280 -40.05 4.12 -1.42
CA GLN A 280 -40.91 4.62 -0.35
C GLN A 280 -42.06 5.48 -0.88
N GLN A 281 -41.85 6.28 -1.93
CA GLN A 281 -42.95 7.01 -2.59
C GLN A 281 -43.94 6.07 -3.28
N GLN A 282 -43.47 5.00 -3.95
CA GLN A 282 -44.37 4.02 -4.56
C GLN A 282 -45.24 3.30 -3.53
N GLN A 283 -44.68 2.92 -2.37
CA GLN A 283 -45.47 2.30 -1.30
C GLN A 283 -46.56 3.25 -0.77
N GLN A 284 -46.27 4.55 -0.62
CA GLN A 284 -47.30 5.52 -0.20
C GLN A 284 -48.42 5.69 -1.24
N GLN A 285 -48.12 5.60 -2.54
CA GLN A 285 -49.16 5.64 -3.57
C GLN A 285 -50.04 4.38 -3.57
N GLN A 286 -49.46 3.19 -3.34
CA GLN A 286 -50.24 1.96 -3.23
C GLN A 286 -51.16 1.95 -2.00
N GLN A 287 -50.72 2.49 -0.87
CA GLN A 287 -51.56 2.62 0.32
C GLN A 287 -52.73 3.61 0.12
N GLN A 288 -52.55 4.63 -0.71
CA GLN A 288 -53.63 5.56 -1.07
C GLN A 288 -54.64 4.92 -2.05
N GLN A 289 -54.18 4.05 -2.95
CA GLN A 289 -55.08 3.30 -3.85
C GLN A 289 -55.89 2.24 -3.11
N GLN A 290 -55.32 1.58 -2.10
CA GLN A 290 -56.07 0.63 -1.25
C GLN A 290 -57.10 1.32 -0.33
N GLN A 291 -57.05 2.64 -0.16
CA GLN A 291 -58.07 3.41 0.54
C GLN A 291 -59.14 3.99 -0.40
N GLN A 292 -59.04 3.73 -1.70
CA GLN A 292 -59.98 4.22 -2.72
C GLN A 292 -60.63 3.10 -3.56
N GLU A 293 -60.61 1.84 -3.10
CA GLU A 293 -61.60 0.87 -3.58
C GLU A 293 -62.90 1.09 -2.78
N PRO A 294 -63.96 1.64 -3.39
CA PRO A 294 -65.29 1.62 -2.79
C PRO A 294 -65.79 0.17 -2.75
N ASP A 295 -66.33 -0.23 -1.60
CA ASP A 295 -67.12 -1.45 -1.41
C ASP A 295 -68.39 -1.40 -2.30
N ASP A 296 -68.25 -1.67 -3.61
CA ASP A 296 -69.34 -1.83 -4.56
C ASP A 296 -69.56 -3.33 -4.87
N GLU A 297 -69.90 -4.14 -3.86
CA GLU A 297 -70.35 -5.54 -4.07
C GLU A 297 -71.68 -5.91 -3.37
N ASP A 298 -72.53 -4.94 -3.00
CA ASP A 298 -73.86 -5.24 -2.40
C ASP A 298 -75.06 -4.66 -3.17
N ALA A 299 -74.93 -4.36 -4.47
CA ALA A 299 -76.00 -3.72 -5.27
C ALA A 299 -76.49 -4.50 -6.50
N ALA A 300 -76.45 -5.84 -6.48
CA ALA A 300 -76.88 -6.67 -7.62
C ALA A 300 -77.98 -7.71 -7.30
N ASP A 301 -78.81 -7.51 -6.27
CA ASP A 301 -79.91 -8.47 -5.94
C ASP A 301 -81.29 -7.81 -5.68
N ILE A 302 -81.54 -6.66 -6.31
CA ILE A 302 -82.88 -6.06 -6.38
C ILE A 302 -83.13 -5.65 -7.82
N PHE A 303 -83.65 -6.57 -8.65
CA PHE A 303 -84.56 -6.33 -9.77
C PHE A 303 -84.75 -7.64 -10.56
N ASP A 304 -85.39 -8.64 -9.94
CA ASP A 304 -86.13 -9.63 -10.73
C ASP A 304 -87.28 -10.24 -9.92
N LEU A 305 -88.31 -9.42 -9.67
CA LEU A 305 -89.63 -9.89 -9.30
C LEU A 305 -90.68 -9.02 -10.00
N ASP A 306 -91.46 -9.71 -10.83
CA ASP A 306 -92.83 -9.41 -11.26
C ASP A 306 -93.02 -8.55 -12.52
N LEU A 307 -93.29 -9.22 -13.63
CA LEU A 307 -94.31 -8.84 -14.63
C LEU A 307 -94.57 -10.01 -15.59
N SER A 308 -95.69 -10.69 -15.35
CA SER A 308 -96.76 -11.02 -16.34
C SER A 308 -96.35 -11.38 -17.76
#